data_AF-A0A970ZMZ2-F1
#
_entry.id   AF-A0A970ZMZ2-F1
#
_cell.length_a   1.000
_cell.length_b   1.000
_cell.length_c   1.000
_cell.angle_alpha   90.00
_cell.angle_beta   90.00
_cell.angle_gamma   90.00
#
_symmetry.space_group_name_H-M   'P 1'
#
loop_
_entity.id
_entity.type
_entity.pdbx_description
1 polymer ?
#
loop_
_entity_poly.entity_id
_entity_poly.type
_entity_poly.pdbx_seq_one_letter_code
_entity_poly.pdbx_strand_id
1 'polypeptide(L)'
;MIRVVGGGLAGSEAAWQIARSGLEVMLFEMRPRRSTPAHTTDMLAELVCSNSLKSDFPGTAPYLLKEELRRLGSLLIGVADQTRVPAGHALAVDREEFSGRITRAIQREPRIRVVREEVTEIPDEGITVIATGPLTSDALSDSIVRLAGTGNLFFYDAISPIVDASTLDRTRLFAASRYGKGGEDYLNAFFNAE
;
A
#
# COMPACT_ATOMS: atom_id res chain seq x y z
N MET A 1 -9.15 16.39 -15.09
CA MET A 1 -9.55 15.32 -14.16
C MET A 1 -8.36 14.41 -13.93
N ILE A 2 -8.00 14.15 -12.67
CA ILE A 2 -6.86 13.30 -12.29
C ILE A 2 -7.31 11.83 -12.32
N ARG A 3 -6.45 10.93 -12.77
CA ARG A 3 -6.76 9.49 -12.80
C ARG A 3 -6.15 8.81 -11.58
N VAL A 4 -6.91 7.92 -10.95
CA VAL A 4 -6.41 7.00 -9.93
C VAL A 4 -6.75 5.59 -10.38
N VAL A 5 -5.74 4.73 -10.54
CA VAL A 5 -5.92 3.37 -11.05
C VAL A 5 -5.75 2.37 -9.91
N GLY A 6 -6.83 1.66 -9.58
CA GLY A 6 -6.90 0.70 -8.47
C GLY A 6 -7.73 1.26 -7.31
N GLY A 7 -8.80 0.56 -6.93
CA GLY A 7 -9.71 0.93 -5.85
C GLY A 7 -9.35 0.32 -4.49
N GLY A 8 -8.09 -0.08 -4.28
CA GLY A 8 -7.61 -0.59 -3.00
C GLY A 8 -7.52 0.48 -1.91
N LEU A 9 -6.82 0.19 -0.81
CA LEU A 9 -6.60 1.15 0.28
C LEU A 9 -5.98 2.46 -0.26
N ALA A 10 -4.82 2.35 -0.92
CA ALA A 10 -4.08 3.52 -1.40
C ALA A 10 -4.87 4.36 -2.42
N GLY A 11 -5.53 3.71 -3.39
CA GLY A 11 -6.27 4.42 -4.43
C GLY A 11 -7.56 5.08 -3.91
N SER A 12 -8.26 4.43 -2.96
CA SER A 12 -9.43 5.04 -2.32
C SER A 12 -9.04 6.29 -1.54
N GLU A 13 -7.96 6.24 -0.75
CA GLU A 13 -7.47 7.40 -0.01
C GLU A 13 -6.93 8.50 -0.95
N ALA A 14 -6.18 8.14 -2.00
CA ALA A 14 -5.70 9.11 -2.98
C ALA A 14 -6.86 9.86 -3.67
N ALA A 15 -7.87 9.12 -4.15
CA ALA A 15 -9.05 9.72 -4.77
C ALA A 15 -9.78 10.65 -3.80
N TRP A 16 -9.92 10.24 -2.54
CA TRP A 16 -10.51 11.06 -1.49
C TRP A 16 -9.73 12.37 -1.27
N GLN A 17 -8.42 12.30 -1.07
CA GLN A 17 -7.57 13.46 -0.80
C GLN A 17 -7.55 14.45 -1.97
N ILE A 18 -7.51 13.96 -3.22
CA ILE A 18 -7.60 14.80 -4.41
C ILE A 18 -8.96 15.54 -4.45
N ALA A 19 -10.06 14.84 -4.17
CA ALA A 19 -11.40 15.43 -4.13
C ALA A 19 -11.56 16.47 -3.00
N ARG A 20 -10.98 16.21 -1.82
CA ARG A 20 -10.91 17.18 -0.71
C ARG A 20 -10.09 18.42 -1.05
N SER A 21 -9.12 18.28 -1.96
CA SER A 21 -8.33 19.40 -2.49
C SER A 21 -9.05 20.21 -3.58
N GLY A 22 -10.32 19.91 -3.88
CA GLY A 22 -11.10 20.67 -4.86
C GLY A 22 -11.07 20.14 -6.29
N LEU A 23 -10.33 19.05 -6.54
CA LEU A 23 -10.05 18.54 -7.88
C LEU A 23 -10.93 17.34 -8.23
N GLU A 24 -11.23 17.18 -9.52
CA GLU A 24 -12.01 16.04 -10.00
C GLU A 24 -11.14 14.80 -10.25
N VAL A 25 -11.68 13.62 -9.93
CA VAL A 25 -11.01 12.32 -10.01
C VAL A 25 -11.81 11.31 -10.82
N MET A 26 -11.13 10.55 -11.68
CA MET A 26 -11.61 9.25 -12.17
C MET A 26 -10.90 8.14 -11.40
N LEU A 27 -11.64 7.41 -10.56
CA LEU A 27 -11.15 6.25 -9.83
C LEU A 27 -11.50 4.98 -10.62
N PHE A 28 -10.50 4.34 -11.20
CA PHE A 28 -10.66 3.07 -11.91
C PHE A 28 -10.54 1.89 -10.95
N GLU A 29 -11.48 0.96 -11.04
CA GLU A 29 -11.44 -0.32 -10.34
C GLU A 29 -11.90 -1.42 -11.29
N MET A 30 -11.03 -2.39 -11.54
CA MET A 30 -11.33 -3.48 -12.47
C MET A 30 -12.37 -4.46 -11.92
N ARG A 31 -12.48 -4.57 -10.59
CA ARG A 31 -13.51 -5.39 -9.92
C ARG A 31 -14.89 -4.73 -10.03
N PRO A 32 -15.97 -5.50 -10.23
CA PRO A 32 -15.99 -6.97 -10.29
C PRO A 32 -15.76 -7.55 -11.70
N ARG A 33 -15.59 -6.72 -12.74
CA ARG A 33 -15.45 -7.19 -14.13
C ARG A 33 -14.24 -8.10 -14.30
N ARG A 34 -13.13 -7.79 -13.64
CA ARG A 34 -11.94 -8.64 -13.51
C ARG A 34 -11.55 -8.72 -12.04
N SER A 35 -11.82 -9.85 -11.39
CA SER A 35 -11.37 -10.09 -10.02
C SER A 35 -9.96 -10.69 -9.97
N THR A 36 -9.42 -10.79 -8.77
CA THR A 36 -8.15 -11.47 -8.49
C THR A 36 -8.41 -12.67 -7.55
N PRO A 37 -7.47 -13.63 -7.43
CA PRO A 37 -7.64 -14.76 -6.53
C PRO A 37 -7.85 -14.39 -5.05
N ALA A 38 -7.44 -13.21 -4.61
CA ALA A 38 -7.53 -12.78 -3.21
C ALA A 38 -8.82 -11.99 -2.87
N HIS A 39 -9.45 -11.37 -3.86
CA HIS A 39 -10.61 -10.49 -3.65
C HIS A 39 -11.92 -11.24 -3.87
N THR A 40 -12.86 -11.08 -2.95
CA THR A 40 -14.16 -11.76 -2.99
C THR A 40 -15.33 -10.81 -3.20
N THR A 41 -15.10 -9.50 -3.17
CA THR A 41 -16.15 -8.48 -3.30
C THR A 41 -15.87 -7.50 -4.44
N ASP A 42 -16.87 -6.69 -4.77
CA ASP A 42 -16.74 -5.55 -5.67
C ASP A 42 -16.43 -4.23 -4.92
N MET A 43 -16.23 -4.30 -3.60
CA MET A 43 -16.03 -3.13 -2.76
C MET A 43 -14.62 -2.55 -2.92
N LEU A 44 -14.56 -1.22 -2.79
CA LEU A 44 -13.31 -0.50 -2.65
C LEU A 44 -12.69 -0.77 -1.28
N ALA A 45 -11.37 -0.65 -1.18
CA ALA A 45 -10.61 -0.81 0.06
C ALA A 45 -10.82 -2.16 0.79
N GLU A 46 -11.12 -3.22 0.05
CA GLU A 46 -11.29 -4.58 0.58
C GLU A 46 -10.04 -5.08 1.31
N LEU A 47 -10.22 -5.63 2.51
CA LEU A 47 -9.16 -6.27 3.30
C LEU A 47 -9.12 -7.78 3.02
N VAL A 48 -8.20 -8.23 2.17
CA VAL A 48 -8.10 -9.64 1.72
C VAL A 48 -7.30 -10.57 2.65
N CYS A 49 -6.59 -10.01 3.64
CA CYS A 49 -5.79 -10.77 4.60
C CYS A 49 -6.27 -10.46 6.03
N SER A 50 -5.41 -9.95 6.92
CA SER A 50 -5.81 -9.56 8.27
C SER A 50 -6.81 -8.39 8.25
N ASN A 51 -7.72 -8.37 9.22
CA ASN A 51 -8.57 -7.21 9.51
C ASN A 51 -7.90 -6.22 10.49
N SER A 52 -6.64 -6.44 10.84
CA SER A 52 -5.83 -5.57 11.69
C SER A 52 -5.09 -4.53 10.87
N LEU A 53 -5.28 -3.26 11.20
CA LEU A 53 -4.49 -2.11 10.75
C LEU A 53 -3.33 -1.83 11.73
N LYS A 54 -2.75 -2.91 12.27
CA LYS A 54 -1.60 -2.92 13.20
C LYS A 54 -1.88 -2.19 14.53
N SER A 55 -0.84 -2.14 15.37
CA SER A 55 -0.86 -1.55 16.71
C SER A 55 -1.44 -0.14 16.71
N ASP A 56 -2.39 0.11 17.60
CA ASP A 56 -2.93 1.42 18.00
C ASP A 56 -2.40 1.83 19.39
N PHE A 57 -1.33 1.17 19.87
CA PHE A 57 -0.68 1.51 21.13
C PHE A 57 0.24 2.73 20.96
N PRO A 58 0.13 3.77 21.83
CA PRO A 58 0.99 4.94 21.79
C PRO A 58 2.48 4.60 21.79
N GLY A 59 3.25 5.33 20.98
CA GLY A 59 4.70 5.14 20.84
C GLY A 59 5.12 4.09 19.81
N THR A 60 4.18 3.33 19.22
CA THR A 60 4.51 2.43 18.10
C THR A 60 4.48 3.15 16.76
N ALA A 61 5.32 2.75 15.81
CA ALA A 61 5.36 3.37 14.48
C ALA A 61 4.00 3.34 13.74
N PRO A 62 3.23 2.22 13.75
CA PRO A 62 1.91 2.21 13.12
C PRO A 62 0.91 3.15 13.80
N TYR A 63 1.00 3.33 15.12
CA TYR A 63 0.16 4.30 15.84
C TYR A 63 0.46 5.73 15.38
N LEU A 64 1.75 6.11 15.30
CA LEU A 64 2.14 7.44 14.85
C LEU A 64 1.63 7.74 13.44
N LEU A 65 1.79 6.80 12.51
CA LEU A 65 1.27 6.95 11.14
C LEU A 65 -0.26 7.16 11.13
N LYS A 66 -1.00 6.44 11.97
CA LYS A 66 -2.46 6.63 12.07
C LYS A 66 -2.82 7.99 12.65
N GLU A 67 -2.08 8.50 13.63
CA GLU A 67 -2.27 9.85 14.15
C GLU A 67 -2.02 10.93 13.08
N GLU A 68 -1.00 10.76 12.25
CA GLU A 68 -0.74 11.64 11.10
C GLU A 68 -1.90 11.59 10.10
N LEU A 69 -2.35 10.39 9.73
CA LEU A 69 -3.48 10.19 8.82
C LEU A 69 -4.79 10.79 9.37
N ARG A 70 -5.03 10.70 10.69
CA ARG A 70 -6.18 11.34 11.35
C ARG A 70 -6.12 12.87 11.18
N ARG A 71 -4.95 13.47 11.42
CA ARG A 71 -4.74 14.92 11.27
C ARG A 71 -4.86 15.38 9.82
N LEU A 72 -4.52 14.52 8.87
CA LEU A 72 -4.69 14.74 7.43
C LEU A 72 -6.12 14.45 6.93
N GLY A 73 -7.05 14.10 7.82
CA GLY A 73 -8.45 13.84 7.45
C GLY A 73 -8.62 12.58 6.60
N SER A 74 -7.86 11.53 6.89
CA SER A 74 -7.95 10.25 6.17
C SER A 74 -9.35 9.64 6.24
N LEU A 75 -9.89 9.28 5.07
CA LEU A 75 -11.15 8.53 4.99
C LEU A 75 -10.98 7.14 5.60
N LEU A 76 -9.92 6.44 5.25
CA LEU A 76 -9.69 5.06 5.70
C LEU A 76 -9.62 5.00 7.23
N ILE A 77 -8.80 5.85 7.86
CA ILE A 77 -8.64 5.81 9.32
C ILE A 77 -9.91 6.29 10.02
N GLY A 78 -10.57 7.32 9.49
CA GLY A 78 -11.86 7.79 10.02
C GLY A 78 -12.95 6.71 9.98
N VAL A 79 -13.00 5.89 8.92
CA VAL A 79 -13.91 4.74 8.84
C VAL A 79 -13.45 3.59 9.73
N ALA A 80 -12.15 3.31 9.81
CA ALA A 80 -11.62 2.26 10.68
C ALA A 80 -11.99 2.48 12.15
N ASP A 81 -11.96 3.73 12.62
CA ASP A 81 -12.36 4.06 13.98
C ASP A 81 -13.87 3.80 14.22
N GLN A 82 -14.71 3.98 13.20
CA GLN A 82 -16.16 3.73 13.27
C GLN A 82 -16.53 2.25 13.18
N THR A 83 -15.69 1.43 12.55
CA THR A 83 -15.94 0.00 12.33
C THR A 83 -15.05 -0.88 13.18
N ARG A 84 -14.46 -0.30 14.23
CA ARG A 84 -13.52 -0.95 15.14
C ARG A 84 -14.16 -2.15 15.85
N VAL A 85 -13.42 -3.26 15.93
CA VAL A 85 -13.76 -4.46 16.72
C VAL A 85 -12.68 -4.74 17.76
N PRO A 86 -12.98 -5.45 18.87
CA PRO A 86 -11.98 -5.77 19.89
C PRO A 86 -10.78 -6.57 19.33
N ALA A 87 -9.55 -6.08 19.54
CA ALA A 87 -8.33 -6.75 19.07
C ALA A 87 -7.06 -6.41 19.89
N GLY A 88 -7.22 -6.32 21.21
CA GLY A 88 -6.13 -5.98 22.12
C GLY A 88 -5.56 -4.59 21.80
N HIS A 89 -4.26 -4.52 21.52
CA HIS A 89 -3.57 -3.27 21.17
C HIS A 89 -3.68 -2.88 19.70
N ALA A 90 -4.29 -3.69 18.83
CA ALA A 90 -4.42 -3.36 17.42
C ALA A 90 -5.70 -2.57 17.12
N LEU A 91 -5.65 -1.71 16.10
CA LEU A 91 -6.85 -1.24 15.43
C LEU A 91 -7.30 -2.33 14.47
N ALA A 92 -8.28 -3.14 14.86
CA ALA A 92 -8.93 -4.08 13.96
C ALA A 92 -10.33 -3.60 13.61
N VAL A 93 -10.80 -3.98 12.42
CA VAL A 93 -12.09 -3.53 11.88
C VAL A 93 -12.98 -4.72 11.50
N ASP A 94 -14.28 -4.49 11.45
CA ASP A 94 -15.19 -5.32 10.65
C ASP A 94 -14.88 -5.08 9.17
N ARG A 95 -14.49 -6.13 8.43
CA ARG A 95 -14.00 -6.02 7.05
C ARG A 95 -15.08 -5.53 6.09
N GLU A 96 -16.29 -6.04 6.22
CA GLU A 96 -17.38 -5.74 5.31
C GLU A 96 -17.89 -4.33 5.56
N GLU A 97 -18.08 -3.96 6.82
CA GLU A 97 -18.55 -2.60 7.14
C GLU A 97 -17.48 -1.55 6.84
N PHE A 98 -16.19 -1.86 7.05
CA PHE A 98 -15.08 -0.97 6.66
C PHE A 98 -15.11 -0.68 5.15
N SER A 99 -15.04 -1.72 4.33
CA SER A 99 -15.00 -1.61 2.86
C SER A 99 -16.30 -1.01 2.30
N GLY A 100 -17.44 -1.39 2.88
CA GLY A 100 -18.75 -0.89 2.50
C GLY A 100 -18.92 0.60 2.79
N ARG A 101 -18.48 1.09 3.94
CA ARG A 101 -18.51 2.52 4.28
C ARG A 101 -17.62 3.35 3.37
N ILE A 102 -16.40 2.89 3.11
CA ILE A 102 -15.47 3.56 2.19
C ILE A 102 -16.07 3.63 0.79
N THR A 103 -16.58 2.50 0.29
CA THR A 103 -17.23 2.44 -1.04
C THR A 103 -18.38 3.44 -1.14
N ARG A 104 -19.27 3.49 -0.14
CA ARG A 104 -20.39 4.44 -0.10
C ARG A 104 -19.92 5.89 -0.02
N ALA A 105 -18.89 6.19 0.76
CA ALA A 105 -18.35 7.54 0.89
C ALA A 105 -17.76 8.03 -0.44
N ILE A 106 -16.96 7.20 -1.11
CA ILE A 106 -16.36 7.51 -2.40
C ILE A 106 -17.43 7.70 -3.49
N GLN A 107 -18.42 6.81 -3.57
CA GLN A 107 -19.49 6.91 -4.58
C GLN A 107 -20.41 8.12 -4.40
N ARG A 108 -20.54 8.64 -3.17
CA ARG A 108 -21.35 9.83 -2.86
C ARG A 108 -20.59 11.14 -3.07
N GLU A 109 -19.28 11.10 -3.23
CA GLU A 109 -18.47 12.29 -3.42
C GLU A 109 -18.60 12.80 -4.86
N PRO A 110 -19.19 13.99 -5.10
CA PRO A 110 -19.48 14.48 -6.45
C PRO A 110 -18.23 14.71 -7.32
N ARG A 111 -17.06 14.92 -6.72
CA ARG A 111 -15.79 15.07 -7.46
C ARG A 111 -15.12 13.75 -7.81
N ILE A 112 -15.62 12.60 -7.35
CA ILE A 112 -15.05 11.30 -7.67
C ILE A 112 -16.02 10.53 -8.57
N ARG A 113 -15.58 10.26 -9.80
CA ARG A 113 -16.25 9.34 -10.71
C ARG A 113 -15.60 7.96 -10.60
N VAL A 114 -16.33 6.98 -10.10
CA VAL A 114 -15.88 5.58 -10.10
C VAL A 114 -16.13 4.96 -11.47
N VAL A 115 -15.10 4.37 -12.07
CA VAL A 115 -15.14 3.70 -13.37
C VAL A 115 -14.79 2.23 -13.17
N ARG A 116 -15.74 1.34 -13.47
CA ARG A 116 -15.61 -0.12 -13.25
C ARG A 116 -14.94 -0.80 -14.43
N GLU A 117 -13.69 -0.47 -14.71
CA GLU A 117 -12.93 -0.93 -15.88
C GLU A 117 -11.49 -1.26 -15.52
N GLU A 118 -10.95 -2.26 -16.22
CA GLU A 118 -9.52 -2.53 -16.20
C GLU A 118 -8.79 -1.46 -17.02
N VAL A 119 -7.76 -0.87 -16.44
CA VAL A 119 -6.81 -0.03 -17.16
C VAL A 119 -5.63 -0.91 -17.56
N THR A 120 -5.40 -1.05 -18.86
CA THR A 120 -4.34 -1.91 -19.41
C THR A 120 -3.08 -1.13 -19.78
N GLU A 121 -3.18 0.18 -19.93
CA GLU A 121 -2.07 1.06 -20.34
C GLU A 121 -2.05 2.34 -19.52
N ILE A 122 -0.84 2.79 -19.16
CA ILE A 122 -0.64 4.09 -18.53
C ILE A 122 -0.78 5.16 -19.62
N PRO A 123 -1.67 6.15 -19.47
CA PRO A 123 -1.81 7.22 -20.44
C PRO A 123 -0.52 8.04 -20.59
N ASP A 124 -0.19 8.44 -21.81
CA ASP A 124 0.96 9.30 -22.11
C ASP A 124 0.83 10.72 -21.52
N GLU A 125 -0.40 11.17 -21.30
CA GLU A 125 -0.70 12.53 -20.85
C GLU A 125 -1.62 12.61 -19.63
N GLY A 126 -1.39 13.67 -18.85
CA GLY A 126 -2.15 14.01 -17.65
C GLY A 126 -1.62 13.34 -16.38
N ILE A 127 -2.18 13.75 -15.24
CA ILE A 127 -1.76 13.27 -13.93
C ILE A 127 -2.48 11.95 -13.64
N THR A 128 -1.70 10.89 -13.39
CA THR A 128 -2.20 9.54 -13.09
C THR A 128 -1.50 8.99 -11.84
N VAL A 129 -2.28 8.53 -10.87
CA VAL A 129 -1.80 7.78 -9.71
C VAL A 129 -2.04 6.29 -9.95
N ILE A 130 -0.98 5.48 -9.92
CA ILE A 130 -1.08 4.02 -10.01
C ILE A 130 -1.09 3.44 -8.59
N ALA A 131 -2.19 2.80 -8.22
CA ALA A 131 -2.47 2.26 -6.88
C ALA A 131 -3.12 0.86 -6.92
N THR A 132 -2.66 0.01 -7.84
CA THR A 132 -3.25 -1.31 -8.15
C THR A 132 -2.86 -2.43 -7.20
N GLY A 133 -1.98 -2.16 -6.23
CA GLY A 133 -1.61 -3.11 -5.19
C GLY A 133 -0.77 -4.29 -5.68
N PRO A 134 -0.59 -5.32 -4.84
CA PRO A 134 0.34 -6.42 -5.12
C PRO A 134 -0.13 -7.36 -6.24
N LEU A 135 -1.42 -7.35 -6.58
CA LEU A 135 -2.01 -8.18 -7.63
C LEU A 135 -2.40 -7.32 -8.85
N THR A 136 -1.46 -6.47 -9.29
CA THR A 136 -1.63 -5.67 -10.51
C THR A 136 -1.85 -6.60 -11.71
N SER A 137 -2.74 -6.25 -12.64
CA SER A 137 -3.01 -7.10 -13.80
C SER A 137 -1.80 -7.17 -14.72
N ASP A 138 -1.66 -8.29 -15.45
CA ASP A 138 -0.51 -8.53 -16.33
C ASP A 138 -0.35 -7.40 -17.36
N ALA A 139 -1.45 -6.97 -17.99
CA ALA A 139 -1.42 -5.92 -19.00
C ALA A 139 -0.89 -4.59 -18.46
N LEU A 140 -1.36 -4.16 -17.28
CA LEU A 140 -0.87 -2.93 -16.66
C LEU A 140 0.56 -3.09 -16.15
N SER A 141 0.94 -4.27 -15.65
CA SER A 141 2.32 -4.58 -15.24
C SER A 141 3.28 -4.42 -16.42
N ASP A 142 2.93 -4.95 -17.59
CA ASP A 142 3.71 -4.78 -18.82
C ASP A 142 3.82 -3.30 -19.21
N SER A 143 2.74 -2.53 -19.05
CA SER A 143 2.77 -1.08 -19.29
C SER A 143 3.68 -0.34 -18.31
N ILE A 144 3.69 -0.70 -17.03
CA ILE A 144 4.60 -0.12 -16.02
C ILE A 144 6.05 -0.44 -16.37
N VAL A 145 6.35 -1.68 -16.75
CA VAL A 145 7.70 -2.10 -17.14
C VAL A 145 8.18 -1.32 -18.36
N ARG A 146 7.33 -1.15 -19.39
CA ARG A 146 7.67 -0.32 -20.57
C ARG A 146 7.96 1.12 -20.17
N LEU A 147 7.14 1.71 -19.30
CA LEU A 147 7.32 3.10 -18.85
C LEU A 147 8.60 3.28 -18.02
N ALA A 148 8.89 2.35 -17.12
CA ALA A 148 10.06 2.43 -16.25
C ALA A 148 11.38 2.24 -17.02
N GLY A 149 11.35 1.68 -18.23
CA GLY A 149 12.53 1.41 -19.04
C GLY A 149 13.46 0.35 -18.43
N THR A 150 13.00 -0.38 -17.41
CA THR A 150 13.78 -1.38 -16.68
C THR A 150 12.97 -2.67 -16.52
N GLY A 151 13.59 -3.83 -16.74
CA GLY A 151 12.98 -5.14 -16.48
C GLY A 151 12.90 -5.53 -15.00
N ASN A 152 13.05 -4.59 -14.06
CA ASN A 152 13.22 -4.87 -12.63
C ASN A 152 11.96 -4.58 -11.80
N LEU A 153 10.78 -4.89 -12.35
CA LEU A 153 9.52 -4.87 -11.58
C LEU A 153 9.18 -6.28 -11.13
N PHE A 154 9.20 -6.51 -9.82
CA PHE A 154 8.86 -7.79 -9.21
C PHE A 154 7.74 -7.60 -8.19
N PHE A 155 6.74 -8.47 -8.23
CA PHE A 155 5.61 -8.47 -7.30
C PHE A 155 5.74 -9.52 -6.19
N TYR A 156 6.90 -10.16 -6.09
CA TYR A 156 7.28 -11.00 -4.97
C TYR A 156 8.36 -10.29 -4.15
N ASP A 157 8.30 -10.45 -2.84
CA ASP A 157 9.32 -9.95 -1.94
C ASP A 157 10.29 -11.08 -1.56
N ALA A 158 11.54 -10.71 -1.35
CA ALA A 158 12.56 -11.57 -0.76
C ALA A 158 13.25 -10.75 0.32
N ILE A 159 12.55 -10.55 1.44
CA ILE A 159 13.00 -9.67 2.51
C ILE A 159 13.81 -10.48 3.52
N SER A 160 15.06 -10.05 3.74
CA SER A 160 15.84 -10.47 4.92
C SER A 160 15.48 -9.58 6.12
N PRO A 161 15.58 -10.07 7.36
CA PRO A 161 15.44 -9.23 8.54
C PRO A 161 16.37 -8.02 8.47
N ILE A 162 15.84 -6.83 8.77
CA ILE A 162 16.61 -5.59 8.89
C ILE A 162 16.72 -5.27 10.37
N VAL A 163 17.94 -4.97 10.81
CA VAL A 163 18.25 -4.63 12.20
C VAL A 163 18.85 -3.23 12.28
N ASP A 164 18.64 -2.57 13.43
CA ASP A 164 19.24 -1.26 13.68
C ASP A 164 20.75 -1.42 13.90
N ALA A 165 21.55 -0.77 13.07
CA ALA A 165 23.01 -0.83 13.11
C ALA A 165 23.58 -0.35 14.47
N SER A 166 22.86 0.51 15.19
CA SER A 166 23.28 0.98 16.52
C SER A 166 23.19 -0.08 17.60
N THR A 167 22.35 -1.11 17.40
CA THR A 167 22.19 -2.23 18.34
C THR A 167 23.21 -3.35 18.13
N LEU A 168 24.04 -3.25 17.09
CA LEU A 168 25.03 -4.26 16.75
C LEU A 168 26.30 -4.11 17.58
N ASP A 169 26.77 -5.21 18.15
CA ASP A 169 28.10 -5.28 18.77
C ASP A 169 29.18 -5.28 17.68
N ARG A 170 29.72 -4.09 17.40
CA ARG A 170 30.77 -3.89 16.41
C ARG A 170 32.09 -4.56 16.76
N THR A 171 32.31 -5.01 18.00
CA THR A 171 33.55 -5.73 18.37
C THR A 171 33.58 -7.15 17.81
N ARG A 172 32.42 -7.69 17.43
CA ARG A 172 32.27 -9.05 16.87
C ARG A 172 32.05 -9.07 15.36
N LEU A 173 32.10 -7.90 14.72
CA LEU A 173 31.78 -7.73 13.30
C LEU A 173 32.95 -7.03 12.59
N PHE A 174 33.10 -7.27 11.29
CA PHE A 174 34.11 -6.59 10.49
C PHE A 174 33.57 -6.18 9.13
N ALA A 175 33.93 -4.98 8.68
CA ALA A 175 33.51 -4.48 7.38
C ALA A 175 34.49 -4.95 6.30
N ALA A 176 33.99 -5.65 5.29
CA ALA A 176 34.82 -6.15 4.20
C ALA A 176 33.99 -6.61 3.00
N SER A 177 34.49 -6.32 1.79
CA SER A 177 34.04 -6.96 0.56
C SER A 177 34.82 -8.25 0.29
N ARG A 178 34.19 -9.19 -0.43
CA ARG A 178 34.82 -10.48 -0.76
C ARG A 178 36.10 -10.28 -1.58
N TYR A 179 37.15 -11.03 -1.24
CA TYR A 179 38.44 -11.04 -1.96
C TYR A 179 39.13 -9.68 -2.09
N GLY A 180 38.79 -8.70 -1.25
CA GLY A 180 39.31 -7.33 -1.37
C GLY A 180 38.90 -6.63 -2.66
N LYS A 181 37.90 -7.14 -3.39
CA LYS A 181 37.35 -6.53 -4.59
C LYS A 181 36.15 -5.66 -4.23
N GLY A 182 36.41 -4.53 -3.56
CA GLY A 182 35.38 -3.58 -3.11
C GLY A 182 35.82 -2.81 -1.87
N GLY A 183 34.93 -1.94 -1.38
CA GLY A 183 35.12 -1.19 -0.14
C GLY A 183 34.60 -1.94 1.09
N GLU A 184 34.20 -1.20 2.11
CA GLU A 184 33.62 -1.69 3.36
C GLU A 184 32.08 -1.79 3.29
N ASP A 185 31.55 -2.22 2.14
CA ASP A 185 30.12 -2.17 1.82
C ASP A 185 29.29 -3.23 2.54
N TYR A 186 29.94 -4.23 3.15
CA TYR A 186 29.29 -5.34 3.87
C TYR A 186 29.85 -5.47 5.29
N LEU A 187 28.95 -5.65 6.25
CA LEU A 187 29.29 -5.98 7.62
C LEU A 187 29.18 -7.49 7.84
N ASN A 188 30.29 -8.14 8.17
CA ASN A 188 30.40 -9.59 8.24
C ASN A 188 30.39 -10.05 9.71
N ALA A 189 29.61 -11.08 9.99
CA ALA A 189 29.60 -11.79 11.27
C ALA A 189 30.31 -13.14 11.09
N PHE A 190 31.37 -13.38 11.86
CA PHE A 190 32.08 -14.67 11.83
C PHE A 190 31.35 -15.70 12.70
N PHE A 191 31.20 -16.91 12.16
CA PHE A 191 30.71 -18.07 12.89
C PHE A 191 31.77 -19.18 12.84
N ASN A 192 31.94 -19.90 13.96
CA ASN A 192 32.65 -21.17 13.99
C ASN A 192 31.75 -22.30 13.45
N ALA A 193 32.30 -23.51 13.35
CA ALA A 193 31.58 -24.65 12.77
C ALA A 193 30.57 -25.31 13.74
N GLU A 194 30.68 -25.05 15.04
CA GLU A 194 29.74 -25.50 16.07
C GLU A 194 28.51 -24.59 16.12
#